data_AF-A0A7S0TU25-F1
#
_entry.id   AF-A0A7S0TU25-F1
#
_cell.length_a   1.000
_cell.length_b   1.000
_cell.length_c   1.000
_cell.angle_alpha   90.00
_cell.angle_beta   90.00
_cell.angle_gamma   90.00
#
_symmetry.space_group_name_H-M   'P 1'
#
loop_
_entity.id
_entity.type
_entity.pdbx_description
1 polymer ?
#
loop_
_entity_poly.entity_id
_entity_poly.type
_entity_poly.pdbx_seq_one_letter_code
_entity_poly.pdbx_strand_id
1 'polypeptide(L)'
;KKMGWSEGHGLGREKQGITQALTAEKTGSHSGKIVNKGARSVGNSYASGSRGTHIRGAPSRVVMLTNMVGAGEVDEQLRGETMGECDKYGQVTDCTVFELPEGTPDDQAVRIFVVFS
;
A
#
# COMPACT_ATOMS: atom_id res chain seq x y z
N LYS A 1 23.66 -20.96 9.20
CA LYS A 1 22.96 -19.67 9.42
C LYS A 1 22.25 -19.29 8.12
N LYS A 2 20.92 -19.20 8.11
CA LYS A 2 20.16 -18.74 6.93
C LYS A 2 20.46 -17.25 6.76
N MET A 3 21.34 -16.92 5.82
CA MET A 3 21.68 -15.53 5.51
C MET A 3 20.56 -14.97 4.63
N GLY A 4 19.88 -13.92 5.08
CA GLY A 4 18.82 -13.28 4.30
C GLY A 4 17.59 -12.91 5.11
N TRP A 5 16.58 -12.45 4.38
CA TRP A 5 15.28 -11.99 4.89
C TRP A 5 14.63 -13.01 5.82
N SER A 6 14.07 -12.52 6.92
CA SER A 6 13.24 -13.27 7.86
C SER A 6 11.83 -12.68 7.86
N GLU A 7 10.83 -13.55 7.97
CA GLU A 7 9.43 -13.16 8.05
C GLU A 7 9.20 -12.14 9.18
N GLY A 8 8.36 -11.13 8.91
CA GLY A 8 8.06 -10.03 9.84
C GLY A 8 9.18 -9.00 10.05
N HIS A 9 10.36 -9.17 9.45
CA HIS A 9 11.47 -8.22 9.59
C HIS A 9 11.70 -7.45 8.28
N GLY A 10 11.86 -6.13 8.38
CA GLY A 10 12.15 -5.28 7.23
C GLY A 10 13.47 -5.63 6.54
N LEU A 11 13.52 -5.40 5.22
CA LEU A 11 14.74 -5.57 4.42
C LEU A 11 15.78 -4.47 4.75
N GLY A 12 17.07 -4.81 4.77
CA GLY A 12 18.17 -3.85 5.01
C GLY A 12 19.02 -4.19 6.24
N ARG A 13 20.23 -3.60 6.33
CA ARG A 13 21.22 -3.88 7.40
C ARG A 13 20.65 -3.69 8.80
N GLU A 14 19.81 -2.68 8.97
CA GLU A 14 19.20 -2.25 10.23
C GLU A 14 17.71 -2.59 10.29
N LYS A 15 17.23 -3.46 9.38
CA LYS A 15 15.81 -3.84 9.26
C LYS A 15 14.87 -2.67 8.94
N GLN A 16 15.42 -1.60 8.36
CA GLN A 16 14.72 -0.33 8.09
C GLN A 16 13.64 -0.41 6.98
N GLY A 17 13.60 -1.51 6.23
CA GLY A 17 12.79 -1.61 5.02
C GLY A 17 13.44 -0.91 3.82
N ILE A 18 13.18 -1.42 2.62
CA ILE A 18 13.61 -0.81 1.37
C ILE A 18 12.36 -0.61 0.51
N THR A 19 11.99 0.63 0.26
CA THR A 19 10.77 1.00 -0.51
C THR A 19 11.01 1.15 -2.00
N GLN A 20 12.27 1.13 -2.45
CA GLN A 20 12.67 1.23 -3.85
C GLN A 20 13.74 0.21 -4.19
N ALA A 21 13.69 -0.35 -5.41
CA ALA A 21 14.70 -1.30 -5.86
C ALA A 21 16.12 -0.69 -5.85
N LEU A 22 17.12 -1.51 -5.51
CA LEU A 22 18.53 -1.14 -5.64
C LEU A 22 18.89 -1.07 -7.13
N THR A 23 19.64 -0.04 -7.51
CA THR A 23 20.07 0.14 -8.90
C THR A 23 21.54 -0.17 -9.05
N ALA A 24 21.93 -0.91 -10.10
CA ALA A 24 23.32 -1.11 -10.44
C ALA A 24 23.83 0.05 -11.30
N GLU A 25 24.88 0.73 -10.87
CA GLU A 25 25.60 1.73 -11.66
C GLU A 25 26.86 1.11 -12.25
N LYS A 26 27.02 1.22 -13.56
CA LYS A 26 28.19 0.66 -14.27
C LYS A 26 29.43 1.49 -13.91
N THR A 27 30.44 0.84 -13.33
CA THR A 27 31.71 1.47 -12.94
C THR A 27 32.87 1.12 -13.88
N GLY A 28 32.64 0.23 -14.85
CA GLY A 28 33.64 -0.19 -15.83
C GLY A 28 33.07 -1.25 -16.79
N SER A 29 33.92 -1.83 -17.64
CA SER A 29 33.47 -2.80 -18.66
C SER A 29 32.85 -4.07 -18.08
N HIS A 30 33.34 -4.55 -16.93
CA HIS A 30 32.85 -5.74 -16.22
C HIS A 30 32.60 -5.48 -14.73
N SER A 31 32.47 -4.22 -14.32
CA SER A 31 32.26 -3.85 -12.91
C SER A 31 31.03 -2.95 -12.76
N GLY A 32 30.31 -3.14 -11.66
CA GLY A 32 29.18 -2.30 -11.28
C GLY A 32 29.13 -2.12 -9.77
N LYS A 33 28.58 -0.99 -9.34
CA LYS A 33 28.32 -0.65 -7.95
C LYS A 33 26.81 -0.66 -7.71
N ILE A 34 26.36 -1.39 -6.70
CA ILE A 34 24.96 -1.35 -6.28
C ILE A 34 24.75 -0.07 -5.46
N VAL A 35 23.82 0.76 -5.89
CA VAL A 35 23.49 2.06 -5.30
C VAL A 35 22.04 2.08 -4.86
N ASN A 36 21.83 2.51 -3.61
CA ASN A 36 20.49 2.81 -3.09
C ASN A 36 20.15 4.28 -3.37
N LYS A 37 19.45 4.55 -4.48
CA LYS A 37 19.04 5.92 -4.87
C LYS A 37 17.90 6.47 -4.00
N GLY A 38 17.20 5.61 -3.27
CA GLY A 38 16.06 5.95 -2.42
C GLY A 38 16.44 6.43 -1.00
N ALA A 39 17.72 6.36 -0.62
CA ALA A 39 18.20 6.75 0.71
C ALA A 39 18.31 8.27 0.93
N ARG A 40 17.59 9.10 0.16
CA ARG A 40 17.63 10.56 0.35
C ARG A 40 16.75 10.95 1.53
N SER A 41 17.36 11.72 2.43
CA SER A 41 16.78 12.34 3.61
C SER A 41 15.39 12.90 3.34
N VAL A 42 14.48 12.58 4.25
CA VAL A 42 13.18 13.21 4.50
C VAL A 42 13.19 14.68 4.09
N GLY A 43 12.62 14.95 2.91
CA GLY A 43 12.53 16.28 2.31
C GLY A 43 11.27 16.30 1.47
N ASN A 44 10.21 16.85 2.05
CA ASN A 44 8.88 16.90 1.50
C ASN A 44 8.82 17.82 0.26
N SER A 45 8.66 17.25 -0.93
CA SER A 45 8.32 18.03 -2.14
C SER A 45 7.56 17.18 -3.16
N TYR A 46 6.25 17.31 -3.10
CA TYR A 46 5.26 16.88 -4.09
C TYR A 46 5.74 17.24 -5.50
N ALA A 47 6.11 16.25 -6.30
CA ALA A 47 6.32 16.39 -7.73
C ALA A 47 6.30 15.01 -8.40
N SER A 48 5.20 14.78 -9.11
CA SER A 48 5.12 14.20 -10.46
C SER A 48 5.83 12.87 -10.75
N GLY A 49 5.01 11.86 -11.07
CA GLY A 49 5.30 10.98 -12.20
C GLY A 49 6.34 9.90 -11.98
N SER A 50 6.10 8.97 -11.07
CA SER A 50 6.72 7.64 -11.16
C SER A 50 5.81 6.60 -10.49
N ARG A 51 5.47 5.54 -11.24
CA ARG A 51 4.70 4.37 -10.81
C ARG A 51 5.54 3.47 -9.88
N GLY A 52 6.08 4.06 -8.82
CA GLY A 52 6.58 3.37 -7.64
C GLY A 52 5.88 4.03 -6.45
N THR A 53 5.22 3.23 -5.62
CA THR A 53 4.47 3.68 -4.44
C THR A 53 5.42 4.31 -3.42
N HIS A 54 5.79 5.57 -3.65
CA HIS A 54 6.31 6.43 -2.61
C HIS A 54 5.17 6.69 -1.62
N ILE A 55 4.97 5.81 -0.64
CA ILE A 55 4.20 6.13 0.55
C ILE A 55 5.02 7.19 1.29
N ARG A 56 4.69 8.45 1.07
CA ARG A 56 5.30 9.58 1.77
C ARG A 56 4.50 9.84 3.04
N GLY A 57 5.16 9.88 4.19
CA GLY A 57 4.53 10.04 5.50
C GLY A 57 4.37 8.72 6.24
N ALA A 58 3.73 8.76 7.41
CA ALA A 58 3.34 7.55 8.13
C ALA A 58 2.36 6.75 7.27
N PRO A 59 2.47 5.41 7.23
CA PRO A 59 1.52 4.58 6.51
C PRO A 59 0.10 4.85 7.02
N SER A 60 -0.86 4.93 6.10
CA SER A 60 -2.27 5.00 6.46
C SER A 60 -2.69 3.70 7.12
N ARG A 61 -3.50 3.82 8.18
CA ARG A 61 -4.21 2.69 8.79
C ARG A 61 -5.51 2.36 8.06
N VAL A 62 -5.86 3.14 7.03
CA VAL A 62 -7.09 3.00 6.25
C VAL A 62 -6.77 2.43 4.88
N VAL A 63 -7.48 1.36 4.52
CA VAL A 63 -7.50 0.73 3.19
C VAL A 63 -8.81 1.10 2.50
N MET A 64 -8.77 1.48 1.23
CA MET A 64 -9.96 1.73 0.40
C MET A 64 -10.10 0.60 -0.63
N LEU A 65 -11.23 -0.09 -0.60
CA LEU A 65 -11.62 -1.10 -1.59
C LEU A 65 -12.60 -0.47 -2.58
N THR A 66 -12.38 -0.72 -3.86
CA THR A 66 -13.22 -0.31 -4.99
C THR A 66 -13.54 -1.53 -5.85
N ASN A 67 -14.55 -1.42 -6.71
CA ASN A 67 -14.97 -2.53 -7.59
C ASN A 67 -15.35 -3.81 -6.83
N MET A 68 -15.95 -3.65 -5.64
CA MET A 68 -16.48 -4.77 -4.85
C MET A 68 -17.95 -5.07 -5.20
N VAL A 69 -18.75 -4.02 -5.39
CA VAL A 69 -20.18 -4.07 -5.71
C VAL A 69 -20.54 -2.86 -6.58
N GLY A 70 -21.63 -2.95 -7.34
CA GLY A 70 -22.17 -1.87 -8.17
C GLY A 70 -23.05 -0.89 -7.42
N ALA A 71 -23.53 0.14 -8.13
CA ALA A 71 -24.52 1.08 -7.59
C ALA A 71 -25.83 0.35 -7.23
N GLY A 72 -26.40 0.66 -6.07
CA GLY A 72 -27.63 0.07 -5.55
C GLY A 72 -27.48 -1.34 -4.95
N GLU A 73 -26.27 -1.91 -4.95
CA GLU A 73 -25.98 -3.24 -4.39
C GLU A 73 -25.40 -3.17 -2.97
N VAL A 74 -25.46 -1.99 -2.33
CA VAL A 74 -25.02 -1.81 -0.94
C VAL A 74 -26.12 -2.28 0.01
N ASP A 75 -25.90 -3.43 0.66
CA ASP A 75 -26.80 -3.98 1.67
C ASP A 75 -26.22 -3.92 3.10
N GLU A 76 -27.00 -4.39 4.08
CA GLU A 76 -26.61 -4.41 5.49
C GLU A 76 -25.55 -5.50 5.81
N GLN A 77 -25.40 -6.51 4.95
CA GLN A 77 -24.48 -7.63 5.18
C GLN A 77 -23.06 -7.31 4.69
N LEU A 78 -22.93 -6.56 3.60
CA LEU A 78 -21.66 -6.21 2.94
C LEU A 78 -20.61 -5.67 3.92
N ARG A 79 -21.04 -4.79 4.84
CA ARG A 79 -20.15 -4.22 5.87
C ARG A 79 -19.60 -5.31 6.80
N GLY A 80 -20.47 -6.19 7.28
CA GLY A 80 -20.14 -7.25 8.24
C GLY A 80 -19.22 -8.31 7.61
N GLU A 81 -19.53 -8.73 6.38
CA GLU A 81 -18.71 -9.69 5.62
C GLU A 81 -17.32 -9.12 5.31
N THR A 82 -17.26 -7.88 4.82
CA THR A 82 -15.98 -7.22 4.51
C THR A 82 -15.13 -7.07 5.77
N MET A 83 -15.73 -6.66 6.89
CA MET A 83 -15.04 -6.51 8.17
C MET A 83 -14.52 -7.85 8.68
N GLY A 84 -15.35 -8.90 8.68
CA GLY A 84 -14.97 -10.24 9.13
C GLY A 84 -13.87 -10.88 8.30
N GLU A 85 -13.88 -10.66 6.98
CA GLU A 85 -12.81 -11.15 6.11
C GLU A 85 -11.49 -10.38 6.36
N CYS A 86 -11.57 -9.06 6.52
CA CYS A 86 -10.41 -8.20 6.77
C CYS A 86 -9.76 -8.45 8.15
N ASP A 87 -10.54 -8.85 9.16
CA ASP A 87 -10.03 -9.11 10.52
C ASP A 87 -9.00 -10.26 10.56
N LYS A 88 -9.03 -11.16 9.57
CA LYS A 88 -8.01 -12.22 9.39
C LYS A 88 -6.61 -11.68 9.12
N TYR A 89 -6.51 -10.43 8.67
CA TYR A 89 -5.25 -9.78 8.27
C TYR A 89 -4.77 -8.71 9.26
N GLY A 90 -5.54 -8.49 10.33
CA GLY A 90 -5.25 -7.51 11.37
C GLY A 90 -6.52 -6.96 11.98
N GLN A 91 -6.44 -6.46 13.21
CA GLN A 91 -7.62 -5.96 13.93
C GLN A 91 -8.28 -4.80 13.18
N VAL A 92 -9.53 -4.99 12.74
CA VAL A 92 -10.33 -3.93 12.14
C VAL A 92 -11.02 -3.11 13.23
N THR A 93 -10.80 -1.80 13.21
CA THR A 93 -11.42 -0.84 14.14
C THR A 93 -12.75 -0.31 13.60
N ASP A 94 -12.84 -0.05 12.29
CA ASP A 94 -14.06 0.43 11.66
C ASP A 94 -14.09 0.05 10.17
N CYS A 95 -15.31 -0.02 9.62
CA CYS A 95 -15.59 -0.26 8.21
C CYS A 95 -16.72 0.67 7.78
N THR A 96 -16.46 1.58 6.83
CA THR A 96 -17.43 2.54 6.30
C THR A 96 -17.66 2.29 4.81
N VAL A 97 -18.91 2.10 4.41
CA VAL A 97 -19.30 1.94 3.00
C VAL A 97 -19.96 3.24 2.53
N PHE A 98 -19.52 3.74 1.39
CA PHE A 98 -20.05 4.97 0.79
C PHE A 98 -20.36 4.74 -0.69
N GLU A 99 -21.61 4.99 -1.06
CA GLU A 99 -22.06 5.00 -2.45
C GLU A 99 -21.97 6.41 -3.02
N LEU A 100 -21.36 6.54 -4.20
CA LEU A 100 -21.18 7.79 -4.91
C LEU A 100 -22.43 8.14 -5.74
N PRO A 101 -22.58 9.42 -6.14
CA PRO A 101 -23.72 9.84 -6.95
C PRO A 101 -23.87 9.05 -8.26
N GLU A 102 -25.12 9.01 -8.74
CA GLU A 102 -25.48 8.43 -10.04
C GLU A 102 -24.61 8.99 -11.18
N GLY A 103 -24.22 8.12 -12.11
CA GLY A 103 -23.33 8.43 -13.23
C GLY A 103 -21.84 8.18 -12.95
N THR A 104 -21.49 7.74 -11.74
CA THR A 104 -20.16 7.15 -11.47
C THR A 104 -20.08 5.77 -12.15
N PRO A 105 -18.95 5.42 -12.80
CA PRO A 105 -18.74 4.06 -13.32
C PRO A 105 -18.94 3.00 -12.23
N ASP A 106 -19.55 1.86 -12.57
CA ASP A 106 -19.88 0.80 -11.60
C ASP A 106 -18.66 0.36 -10.75
N ASP A 107 -17.48 0.24 -11.37
CA ASP A 107 -16.23 -0.15 -10.69
C ASP A 107 -15.76 0.88 -9.64
N GLN A 108 -16.32 2.08 -9.67
CA GLN A 108 -16.01 3.19 -8.77
C GLN A 108 -17.23 3.70 -8.00
N ALA A 109 -18.42 3.14 -8.23
CA ALA A 109 -19.67 3.62 -7.64
C ALA A 109 -19.71 3.44 -6.12
N VAL A 110 -18.98 2.44 -5.59
CA VAL A 110 -18.92 2.16 -4.15
C VAL A 110 -17.49 2.19 -3.65
N ARG A 111 -17.28 2.89 -2.52
CA ARG A 111 -16.02 2.94 -1.78
C ARG A 111 -16.20 2.34 -0.40
N ILE A 112 -15.39 1.34 -0.09
CA ILE A 112 -15.37 0.71 1.23
C ILE A 112 -14.07 1.07 1.92
N PHE A 113 -14.15 1.75 3.06
CA PHE A 113 -13.00 2.16 3.87
C PHE A 113 -12.89 1.24 5.08
N VAL A 114 -11.77 0.53 5.20
CA VAL A 114 -11.47 -0.36 6.32
C VAL A 114 -10.32 0.24 7.13
N VAL A 115 -10.56 0.48 8.42
CA VAL A 115 -9.59 1.06 9.35
C VAL A 115 -8.99 -0.06 10.20
N PHE A 116 -7.67 -0.22 10.14
CA PHE A 116 -6.93 -1.19 10.93
C PHE A 116 -6.35 -0.56 12.21
N SER A 117 -6.05 -1.40 13.22
CA SER A 117 -5.34 -0.98 14.45
C SER A 117 -3.87 -0.60 14.20
#